data_AF-A0A9P4Y0W2-F1
#
_entry.id   AF-A0A9P4Y0W2-F1
#
_cell.length_a   1.000
_cell.length_b   1.000
_cell.length_c   1.000
_cell.angle_alpha   90.00
_cell.angle_beta   90.00
_cell.angle_gamma   90.00
#
_symmetry.space_group_name_H-M   'P 1'
#
loop_
_entity.id
_entity.type
_entity.pdbx_description
1 polymer ?
#
loop_
_entity_poly.entity_id
_entity_poly.type
_entity_poly.pdbx_seq_one_letter_code
_entity_poly.pdbx_strand_id
1 'polypeptide(L)'
;QTLRNVADICCSIPLAAFLLKQGADVNAQHDPKQLTALQRVAKQTSIEGAKMMEFLLLNGADPELNKAEQEIDKGKFGILLVPAQKIRDEKGAKNIQKWLRKTWDELVEETKQIR
;
A
#
# COMPACT_ATOMS: atom_id res chain seq x y z
N GLN A 1 7.96 8.44 5.68
CA GLN A 1 7.30 9.61 5.05
C GLN A 1 7.55 9.70 3.54
N THR A 2 8.81 9.72 3.09
CA THR A 2 9.19 10.06 1.70
C THR A 2 8.67 9.05 0.66
N LEU A 3 8.80 7.75 0.92
CA LEU A 3 8.34 6.71 -0.01
C LEU A 3 6.81 6.74 -0.23
N ARG A 4 6.04 7.01 0.84
CA ARG A 4 4.58 7.19 0.75
C ARG A 4 4.21 8.35 -0.17
N ASN A 5 4.93 9.46 -0.12
CA ASN A 5 4.65 10.62 -0.96
C ASN A 5 4.97 10.34 -2.44
N VAL A 6 6.02 9.56 -2.72
CA VAL A 6 6.31 9.10 -4.10
C VAL A 6 5.18 8.20 -4.59
N ALA A 7 4.73 7.26 -3.76
CA ALA A 7 3.60 6.39 -4.06
C ALA A 7 2.30 7.20 -4.28
N ASP A 8 2.11 8.31 -3.57
CA ASP A 8 0.93 9.16 -3.68
C ASP A 8 0.92 10.05 -4.93
N ILE A 9 2.02 10.78 -5.16
CA ILE A 9 2.03 11.89 -6.11
C ILE A 9 2.35 11.42 -7.54
N CYS A 10 3.23 10.42 -7.69
CA CYS A 10 3.76 10.11 -9.02
C CYS A 10 4.00 8.63 -9.32
N CYS A 11 3.88 7.72 -8.35
CA CYS A 11 4.16 6.29 -8.52
C CYS A 11 5.51 6.01 -9.25
N SER A 12 6.49 6.90 -9.08
CA SER A 12 7.76 6.84 -9.81
C SER A 12 8.65 5.74 -9.24
N ILE A 13 8.73 4.61 -9.94
CA ILE A 13 9.57 3.47 -9.57
C ILE A 13 11.07 3.86 -9.47
N PRO A 14 11.66 4.62 -10.40
CA PRO A 14 13.06 5.02 -10.27
C PRO A 14 13.34 5.84 -9.00
N LEU A 15 12.42 6.74 -8.65
CA LEU A 15 12.55 7.55 -7.44
C LEU A 15 12.36 6.71 -6.17
N ALA A 16 11.39 5.80 -6.18
CA ALA A 16 11.17 4.84 -5.09
C ALA A 16 12.40 3.93 -4.88
N ALA A 17 12.96 3.39 -5.96
CA ALA A 17 14.18 2.59 -5.94
C ALA A 17 15.39 3.37 -5.40
N PHE A 18 15.53 4.64 -5.79
CA PHE A 18 16.57 5.49 -5.23
C PHE A 18 16.41 5.66 -3.71
N LEU A 19 15.19 5.92 -3.21
CA LEU A 19 14.93 6.07 -1.78
C LEU A 19 15.24 4.79 -1.00
N LEU A 20 14.80 3.63 -1.51
CA LEU A 20 15.08 2.33 -0.89
C LEU A 20 16.58 2.04 -0.83
N LYS A 21 17.34 2.37 -1.91
CA LYS A 21 18.81 2.27 -1.91
C LYS A 21 19.49 3.16 -0.87
N GLN A 22 18.88 4.29 -0.52
CA GLN A 22 19.35 5.19 0.54
C GLN A 22 18.95 4.72 1.96
N GLY A 23 18.38 3.51 2.09
CA GLY A 23 17.96 2.95 3.38
C GLY A 23 16.58 3.42 3.85
N ALA A 24 15.75 3.97 2.96
CA ALA A 24 14.36 4.24 3.32
C ALA A 24 13.64 2.92 3.64
N ASP A 25 12.99 2.86 4.79
CA ASP A 25 12.14 1.73 5.16
C ASP A 25 10.88 1.70 4.26
N VAL A 26 10.67 0.55 3.61
CA VAL A 26 9.54 0.29 2.71
C VAL A 26 8.19 0.30 3.45
N ASN A 27 8.21 -0.08 4.73
CA ASN A 27 7.05 -0.14 5.62
C ASN A 27 6.92 1.13 6.50
N ALA A 28 7.72 2.17 6.23
CA ALA A 28 7.77 3.36 7.06
C ALA A 28 6.40 4.03 7.24
N GLN A 29 5.94 4.05 8.49
CA GLN A 29 4.79 4.80 8.98
C GLN A 29 5.22 5.67 10.15
N HIS A 30 4.84 6.94 10.15
CA HIS A 30 5.14 7.86 11.25
C HIS A 30 4.08 7.77 12.36
N ASP A 31 2.85 7.37 12.01
CA ASP A 31 1.72 7.27 12.92
C ASP A 31 0.88 6.02 12.57
N PRO A 32 0.33 5.29 13.54
CA PRO A 32 -0.53 4.11 13.30
C PRO A 32 -1.77 4.38 12.42
N LYS A 33 -2.21 5.64 12.35
CA LYS A 33 -3.32 6.11 11.50
C LYS A 33 -2.86 6.51 10.09
N GLN A 34 -1.54 6.58 9.83
CA GLN A 34 -0.98 6.90 8.52
C GLN A 34 -1.02 5.66 7.60
N LEU A 35 -1.17 5.88 6.29
CA LEU A 35 -1.01 4.79 5.31
C LEU A 35 0.48 4.54 5.05
N THR A 36 0.90 3.30 4.89
CA THR A 36 2.18 2.95 4.25
C THR A 36 2.17 3.28 2.76
N ALA A 37 3.32 3.18 2.10
CA ALA A 37 3.41 3.35 0.65
C ALA A 37 2.52 2.35 -0.10
N LEU A 38 2.53 1.08 0.32
CA LEU A 38 1.74 0.01 -0.28
C LEU A 38 0.24 0.28 -0.14
N GLN A 39 -0.22 0.58 1.08
CA GLN A 39 -1.62 0.91 1.35
C GLN A 39 -2.10 2.15 0.58
N ARG A 40 -1.23 3.15 0.37
CA ARG A 40 -1.60 4.36 -0.39
C ARG A 40 -1.82 4.05 -1.86
N VAL A 41 -0.92 3.27 -2.45
CA VAL A 41 -1.00 2.90 -3.87
C VAL A 41 -2.12 1.88 -4.11
N ALA A 42 -2.45 1.02 -3.15
CA ALA A 42 -3.56 0.08 -3.28
C ALA A 42 -4.93 0.76 -3.47
N LYS A 43 -5.05 2.05 -3.17
CA LYS A 43 -6.25 2.87 -3.46
C LYS A 43 -6.34 3.35 -4.90
N GLN A 44 -5.22 3.30 -5.64
CA GLN A 44 -5.12 3.79 -7.01
C GLN A 44 -5.41 2.66 -8.01
N THR A 45 -6.24 2.96 -9.02
CA THR A 45 -6.65 1.98 -10.03
C THR A 45 -5.84 2.07 -11.34
N SER A 46 -4.77 2.87 -11.35
CA SER A 46 -3.89 3.10 -12.49
C SER A 46 -2.89 1.96 -12.72
N ILE A 47 -2.34 1.89 -13.92
CA ILE A 47 -1.28 0.92 -14.25
C ILE A 47 0.01 1.22 -13.48
N GLU A 48 0.32 2.50 -13.26
CA GLU A 48 1.46 2.93 -12.45
C GLU A 48 1.30 2.48 -11.00
N GLY A 49 0.09 2.59 -10.44
CA GLY A 49 -0.22 2.07 -9.11
C GLY A 49 -0.01 0.55 -9.04
N ALA A 50 -0.49 -0.20 -10.03
CA ALA A 50 -0.30 -1.65 -10.08
C ALA A 50 1.19 -2.05 -10.12
N LYS A 51 1.98 -1.41 -10.99
CA LYS A 51 3.44 -1.65 -11.07
C LYS A 51 4.17 -1.22 -9.78
N MET A 52 3.72 -0.14 -9.15
CA MET A 52 4.28 0.32 -7.88
C MET A 52 3.95 -0.65 -6.74
N MET A 53 2.78 -1.30 -6.72
CA MET A 53 2.49 -2.38 -5.74
C MET A 53 3.45 -3.55 -5.90
N GLU A 54 3.61 -4.06 -7.12
CA GLU A 54 4.54 -5.15 -7.42
C GLU A 54 5.97 -4.77 -7.02
N PHE A 55 6.42 -3.57 -7.37
CA PHE A 55 7.73 -3.06 -6.98
C PHE A 55 7.91 -3.01 -5.46
N LEU A 56 6.94 -2.47 -4.71
CA LEU A 56 7.02 -2.38 -3.26
C LEU A 56 7.05 -3.76 -2.60
N LEU A 57 6.22 -4.70 -3.07
CA LEU A 57 6.18 -6.08 -2.57
C LEU A 57 7.51 -6.82 -2.81
N LEU A 58 8.09 -6.67 -4.00
CA LEU A 58 9.43 -7.21 -4.33
C LEU A 58 10.54 -6.64 -3.43
N ASN A 59 10.34 -5.45 -2.88
CA ASN A 59 11.28 -4.80 -1.96
C ASN A 59 10.91 -5.02 -0.47
N GLY A 60 10.05 -5.99 -0.16
CA GLY A 60 9.73 -6.38 1.21
C GLY A 60 8.62 -5.57 1.89
N ALA A 61 7.78 -4.86 1.11
CA ALA A 61 6.57 -4.27 1.67
C ALA A 61 5.67 -5.36 2.27
N ASP A 62 5.16 -5.12 3.47
CA ASP A 62 4.27 -6.05 4.16
C ASP A 62 2.82 -5.85 3.69
N PRO A 63 2.21 -6.84 3.02
CA PRO A 63 0.83 -6.76 2.55
C PRO A 63 -0.22 -6.88 3.67
N GLU A 64 0.17 -7.41 4.84
CA GLU A 64 -0.72 -7.60 5.99
C GLU A 64 -0.66 -6.43 6.98
N LEU A 65 0.27 -5.50 6.77
CA LEU A 65 0.37 -4.31 7.57
C LEU A 65 -0.85 -3.43 7.27
N ASN A 66 -1.83 -3.50 8.17
CA ASN A 66 -3.10 -2.79 8.09
C ASN A 66 -3.07 -1.54 8.97
N LYS A 67 -3.90 -0.55 8.62
CA LYS A 67 -4.13 0.58 9.52
C LYS A 67 -4.77 0.09 10.80
N ALA A 68 -4.36 0.69 11.92
CA ALA A 68 -5.06 0.47 13.18
C ALA A 68 -6.55 0.83 13.03
N GLU A 69 -7.39 0.10 13.76
CA GLU A 69 -8.80 0.43 13.92
C GLU A 69 -8.93 1.87 14.42
N GLN A 70 -9.90 2.60 13.87
CA GLN A 70 -10.08 4.00 14.21
C GLN A 70 -11.43 4.21 14.86
N GLU A 71 -11.40 4.76 16.06
CA GLU A 71 -12.56 5.39 16.68
C GLU A 71 -12.69 6.80 16.12
N ILE A 72 -13.77 7.05 15.40
CA ILE A 72 -14.12 8.37 14.89
C ILE A 72 -15.31 8.87 15.71
N ASP A 73 -15.07 9.82 16.59
CA ASP A 73 -16.14 10.55 17.26
C ASP A 73 -16.90 11.40 16.23
N LYS A 74 -18.18 11.08 15.99
CA LYS A 74 -19.09 11.85 15.13
C LYS A 74 -19.97 12.81 15.93
N GLY A 75 -19.58 13.13 17.17
CA GLY A 75 -20.29 14.02 18.06
C GLY A 75 -21.68 13.48 18.38
N LYS A 76 -22.74 14.17 17.93
CA LYS A 76 -24.13 13.78 18.19
C LYS A 76 -24.53 12.41 17.63
N PHE A 77 -23.76 11.86 16.70
CA PHE A 77 -23.99 10.53 16.12
C PHE A 77 -23.23 9.41 16.83
N GLY A 78 -22.51 9.72 17.92
CA GLY A 78 -21.72 8.77 18.70
C GLY A 78 -20.38 8.42 18.07
N ILE A 79 -19.71 7.43 18.64
CA ILE A 79 -18.42 6.90 18.15
C ILE A 79 -18.69 5.90 17.03
N LEU A 80 -18.06 6.12 15.87
CA LEU A 80 -18.00 5.14 14.79
C LEU A 80 -16.69 4.34 14.90
N LEU A 81 -16.81 3.03 15.05
CA LEU A 81 -15.70 2.09 14.89
C LEU A 81 -15.47 1.84 13.40
N VAL A 82 -14.31 2.25 12.89
CA VAL A 82 -13.86 1.95 11.52
C VAL A 82 -12.86 0.80 11.60
N PRO A 83 -13.23 -0.40 11.10
CA PRO A 83 -12.33 -1.54 11.14
C PRO A 83 -11.12 -1.31 10.24
N ALA A 84 -10.02 -1.99 10.55
CA ALA A 84 -8.82 -2.00 9.73
C ALA A 84 -9.15 -2.44 8.29
N GLN A 85 -8.94 -1.54 7.32
CA GLN A 85 -9.16 -1.86 5.91
C GLN A 85 -7.98 -2.71 5.39
N LYS A 86 -8.26 -3.92 4.93
CA LYS A 86 -7.25 -4.80 4.33
C LYS A 86 -6.86 -4.32 2.94
N ILE A 87 -5.57 -4.43 2.61
CA ILE A 87 -5.04 -3.98 1.31
C ILE A 87 -5.75 -4.70 0.14
N ARG A 88 -5.96 -6.01 0.26
CA ARG A 88 -6.65 -6.84 -0.75
C ARG A 88 -8.06 -6.35 -1.09
N ASP A 89 -8.70 -5.63 -0.17
CA ASP A 89 -10.07 -5.16 -0.34
C ASP A 89 -10.15 -3.78 -1.02
N GLU A 90 -9.01 -3.08 -1.15
CA GLU A 90 -8.91 -1.79 -1.80
C GLU A 90 -9.15 -1.90 -3.31
N LYS A 91 -9.69 -0.82 -3.89
CA LYS A 91 -10.09 -0.79 -5.31
C LYS A 91 -8.92 -1.04 -6.26
N GLY A 92 -7.73 -0.53 -5.94
CA GLY A 92 -6.53 -0.72 -6.75
C GLY A 92 -6.03 -2.16 -6.70
N ALA A 93 -5.96 -2.76 -5.50
CA ALA A 93 -5.59 -4.16 -5.31
C ALA A 93 -6.52 -5.11 -6.08
N LYS A 94 -7.84 -4.89 -6.04
CA LYS A 94 -8.81 -5.66 -6.83
C LYS A 94 -8.65 -5.47 -8.34
N ASN A 95 -8.16 -4.31 -8.77
CA ASN A 95 -8.02 -3.97 -10.18
C ASN A 95 -6.64 -4.34 -10.75
N ILE A 96 -5.70 -4.90 -9.96
CA ILE A 96 -4.39 -5.28 -10.50
C ILE A 96 -4.49 -6.34 -11.57
N GLN A 97 -5.50 -7.22 -11.50
CA GLN A 97 -5.75 -8.27 -12.50
C GLN A 97 -5.89 -7.68 -13.92
N LYS A 98 -6.41 -6.46 -14.03
CA LYS A 98 -6.54 -5.76 -15.31
C LYS A 98 -5.17 -5.43 -15.92
N TRP A 99 -4.17 -5.16 -15.09
CA TRP A 99 -2.87 -4.61 -15.50
C TRP A 99 -1.76 -5.65 -15.48
N LEU A 100 -1.72 -6.51 -14.46
CA LEU A 100 -0.68 -7.51 -14.22
C LEU A 100 -1.11 -8.93 -14.60
N ARG A 101 -2.38 -9.13 -15.00
CA ARG A 101 -2.98 -10.43 -15.34
C ARG A 101 -2.86 -11.50 -14.23
N LYS A 102 -2.76 -11.05 -12.99
CA LYS A 102 -2.70 -11.87 -11.77
C LYS A 102 -3.58 -11.26 -10.68
N THR A 103 -4.06 -12.07 -9.75
CA THR A 103 -4.82 -11.61 -8.57
C THR A 103 -3.90 -11.03 -7.51
N TRP A 104 -4.47 -10.32 -6.52
CA TRP A 104 -3.70 -9.80 -5.38
C TRP A 104 -2.97 -10.91 -4.63
N ASP A 105 -3.65 -12.03 -4.37
CA ASP A 105 -3.08 -13.14 -3.61
C ASP A 105 -1.95 -13.83 -4.40
N GLU A 106 -2.11 -13.98 -5.72
CA GLU A 106 -1.04 -14.48 -6.60
C GLU A 106 0.19 -13.57 -6.58
N LEU A 107 -0.01 -12.24 -6.69
CA LEU A 107 1.09 -11.28 -6.62
C LEU A 107 1.84 -11.35 -5.28
N VAL A 108 1.10 -11.40 -4.17
CA VAL A 108 1.69 -11.50 -2.83
C VAL A 108 2.47 -12.82 -2.68
N GLU A 109 1.95 -13.92 -3.20
CA GLU A 109 2.64 -15.21 -3.12
C GLU A 109 3.92 -15.21 -3.97
N GLU A 110 3.85 -14.76 -5.22
CA GLU A 110 5.03 -14.66 -6.10
C GLU A 110 6.15 -13.82 -5.46
N THR A 111 5.82 -12.66 -4.92
CA THR A 111 6.81 -11.77 -4.30
C THR A 111 7.41 -12.32 -3.01
N LYS A 112 6.68 -13.17 -2.28
CA LYS A 112 7.21 -13.90 -1.11
C LYS A 112 8.21 -14.99 -1.48
N GLN A 113 8.11 -15.57 -2.68
CA GLN A 113 9.02 -16.62 -3.16
C GLN A 113 10.32 -16.06 -3.76
N ILE A 114 10.33 -14.77 -4.12
CA ILE A 114 11.49 -14.10 -4.74
C ILE A 114 12.49 -13.55 -3.69
N ARG A 115 12.02 -13.32 -2.46
CA ARG A 115 12.81 -12.81 -1.33
C ARG A 115 13.48 -13.94 -0.54
#